data_AF-A0A929IR28-F1
#
_entry.id   AF-A0A929IR28-F1
#
_cell.length_a   1.000
_cell.length_b   1.000
_cell.length_c   1.000
_cell.angle_alpha   90.00
_cell.angle_beta   90.00
_cell.angle_gamma   90.00
#
_symmetry.space_group_name_H-M   'P 1'
#
loop_
_entity.id
_entity.type
_entity.pdbx_description
1 polymer ?
#
loop_
_entity_poly.entity_id
_entity_poly.type
_entity_poly.pdbx_seq_one_letter_code
_entity_poly.pdbx_strand_id
1 'polypeptide(L)'
;MKADALTLAHGLSFGDLYDRDGLVRLDGLFLDALGAADGDLRRRLEAARAEPDSLTRLAESELIIDLAPHLEGFIGGLFGIGAELAALRGEHEALAPIFEVRRNFVQRRAVKKIKADAAAALDGDALAAGMAALLGGPVTELSFARAVAGWLADEDTNSQALATAESYAAWATLSDAGRARHDGGVLFKEPGKLDFDHLVHHMVSEETIVGDAANGATCHRLDANHLRRREGFALTDAGVDLAGALGEANYCIWCHKQGRDSCSTGLREKAAKDAAANAAPPPFRKNPFGISLAGCPLEEKISEFQKLKAEGCSVGAFATMIIDNPMVAGTGHRICNDCMKSCVYQKQDPVDIPQAETRTLKDVLALPWGFEIYSLLSRWNPLNLTRPYPESATNKKVLVVGMG
;
A
#
# COMPACT_ATOMS: atom_id res chain seq x y z
N MET A 1 -2.84 39.49 -8.86
CA MET A 1 -3.76 38.48 -8.30
C MET A 1 -3.87 38.76 -6.81
N LYS A 2 -5.07 39.10 -6.31
CA LYS A 2 -5.31 38.98 -4.86
C LYS A 2 -5.11 37.49 -4.55
N ALA A 3 -4.29 37.17 -3.54
CA ALA A 3 -4.29 35.82 -3.00
C ALA A 3 -5.75 35.52 -2.62
N ASP A 4 -6.36 34.51 -3.23
CA ASP A 4 -7.66 34.04 -2.79
C ASP A 4 -7.52 33.73 -1.31
N ALA A 5 -8.39 34.35 -0.49
CA ALA A 5 -8.36 34.13 0.94
C ALA A 5 -8.58 32.63 1.15
N LEU A 6 -7.64 31.98 1.84
CA LEU A 6 -7.73 30.58 2.22
C LEU A 6 -8.98 30.40 3.11
N THR A 7 -10.08 29.96 2.51
CA THR A 7 -11.37 29.80 3.19
C THR A 7 -11.59 28.34 3.58
N LEU A 8 -11.78 28.09 4.88
CA LEU A 8 -12.28 26.82 5.39
C LEU A 8 -13.81 26.84 5.43
N ALA A 9 -14.43 25.68 5.29
CA ALA A 9 -15.86 25.53 5.50
C ALA A 9 -16.25 25.74 6.98
N HIS A 10 -17.57 25.77 7.24
CA HIS A 10 -18.16 25.84 8.59
C HIS A 10 -17.80 27.09 9.41
N GLY A 11 -17.33 28.16 8.76
CA GLY A 11 -16.95 29.40 9.44
C GLY A 11 -15.70 29.26 10.33
N LEU A 12 -14.91 28.20 10.13
CA LEU A 12 -13.66 28.00 10.85
C LEU A 12 -12.58 28.95 10.32
N SER A 13 -11.72 29.40 11.22
CA SER A 13 -10.49 30.10 10.90
C SER A 13 -9.32 29.12 10.86
N PHE A 14 -8.24 29.50 10.19
CA PHE A 14 -7.04 28.65 10.13
C PHE A 14 -6.44 28.38 11.52
N GLY A 15 -6.54 29.33 12.46
CA GLY A 15 -6.07 29.16 13.84
C GLY A 15 -6.81 28.05 14.59
N ASP A 16 -8.06 27.77 14.22
CA ASP A 16 -8.86 26.72 14.84
C ASP A 16 -8.33 25.31 14.55
N LEU A 17 -7.50 25.14 13.52
CA LEU A 17 -6.84 23.87 13.20
C LEU A 17 -5.61 23.59 14.11
N TYR A 18 -5.20 24.56 14.93
CA TYR A 18 -4.03 24.48 15.80
C TYR A 18 -4.37 24.60 17.28
N ASP A 19 -5.47 25.28 17.60
CA ASP A 19 -5.96 25.42 18.96
C ASP A 19 -6.92 24.29 19.34
N ARG A 20 -6.85 23.84 20.60
CA ARG A 20 -7.66 22.73 21.10
C ARG A 20 -9.15 23.00 21.00
N ASP A 21 -9.63 24.19 21.37
CA ASP A 21 -11.06 24.49 21.35
C ASP A 21 -11.58 24.51 19.91
N GLY A 22 -10.74 24.95 18.97
CA GLY A 22 -10.98 24.82 17.54
C GLY A 22 -11.13 23.35 17.10
N LEU A 23 -10.21 22.48 17.50
CA LEU A 23 -10.26 21.04 17.20
C LEU A 23 -11.46 20.32 17.82
N VAL A 24 -11.87 20.70 19.04
CA VAL A 24 -13.09 20.16 19.68
C VAL A 24 -14.33 20.56 18.88
N ARG A 25 -14.43 21.81 18.41
CA ARG A 25 -15.53 22.24 17.53
C ARG A 25 -15.50 21.50 16.20
N LEU A 26 -14.31 21.31 15.62
CA LEU A 26 -14.14 20.56 14.38
C LEU A 26 -14.61 19.11 14.52
N ASP A 27 -14.25 18.45 15.62
CA ASP A 27 -14.70 17.09 15.90
C ASP A 27 -16.23 17.01 16.06
N GLY A 28 -16.85 18.00 16.73
CA GLY A 28 -18.30 18.12 16.80
C GLY A 28 -18.97 18.26 15.43
N LEU A 29 -18.39 19.10 14.55
CA LEU A 29 -18.87 19.24 13.17
C LEU A 29 -18.74 17.93 12.38
N PHE A 30 -17.67 17.17 12.59
CA PHE A 30 -17.52 15.85 11.99
C PHE A 30 -18.58 14.87 12.51
N LEU A 31 -18.84 14.82 13.81
CA LEU A 31 -19.89 13.97 14.40
C LEU A 31 -21.29 14.34 13.89
N ASP A 32 -21.57 15.62 13.68
CA ASP A 32 -22.83 16.07 13.10
C ASP A 32 -22.95 15.68 11.62
N ALA A 33 -21.90 15.84 10.83
CA ALA A 33 -21.85 15.38 9.44
C ALA A 33 -22.00 13.86 9.34
N LEU A 34 -21.30 13.12 10.22
CA LEU A 34 -21.40 11.66 10.31
C LEU A 34 -22.82 11.25 10.70
N GLY A 35 -23.43 11.88 11.71
CA GLY A 35 -24.80 11.57 12.13
C GLY A 35 -25.86 11.84 11.07
N ALA A 36 -25.65 12.86 10.23
CA ALA A 36 -26.53 13.16 9.10
C ALA A 36 -26.41 12.14 7.96
N ALA A 37 -25.21 11.59 7.72
CA ALA A 37 -24.95 10.60 6.67
C ALA A 37 -25.27 9.16 7.13
N ASP A 38 -24.82 8.80 8.33
CA ASP A 38 -24.97 7.50 8.97
C ASP A 38 -25.07 7.65 10.51
N GLY A 39 -26.32 7.75 10.99
CA GLY A 39 -26.61 7.88 12.41
C GLY A 39 -26.25 6.65 13.24
N ASP A 40 -26.13 5.45 12.65
CA ASP A 40 -25.69 4.26 13.37
C ASP A 40 -24.18 4.26 13.58
N LEU A 41 -23.43 4.60 12.54
CA LEU A 41 -21.98 4.71 12.60
C LEU A 41 -21.55 5.80 13.59
N ARG A 42 -22.27 6.92 13.67
CA ARG A 42 -22.07 7.93 14.73
C ARG A 42 -22.21 7.32 16.13
N ARG A 43 -23.29 6.58 16.40
CA ARG A 43 -23.50 5.94 17.72
C ARG A 43 -22.41 4.93 18.05
N ARG A 44 -21.97 4.14 17.06
CA ARG A 44 -20.86 3.20 17.21
C ARG A 44 -19.56 3.92 17.57
N LEU A 45 -19.25 5.05 16.90
CA LEU A 45 -18.09 5.88 17.22
C LEU A 45 -18.17 6.49 18.62
N GLU A 46 -19.31 7.08 19.00
CA GLU A 46 -19.50 7.67 20.32
C GLU A 46 -19.36 6.62 21.44
N ALA A 47 -19.97 5.44 21.26
CA ALA A 47 -19.82 4.32 22.20
C ALA A 47 -18.37 3.82 22.29
N ALA A 48 -17.70 3.68 21.15
CA ALA A 48 -16.30 3.26 21.09
C ALA A 48 -15.35 4.28 21.74
N ARG A 49 -15.62 5.58 21.64
CA ARG A 49 -14.83 6.61 22.33
C ARG A 49 -15.09 6.64 23.84
N ALA A 50 -16.29 6.29 24.28
CA ALA A 50 -16.62 6.20 25.69
C ALA A 50 -15.94 5.00 26.38
N GLU A 51 -15.89 3.85 25.69
CA GLU A 51 -15.30 2.60 26.20
C GLU A 51 -14.41 1.93 25.14
N PRO A 52 -13.25 2.51 24.78
CA PRO A 52 -12.41 1.98 23.69
C PRO A 52 -11.88 0.56 23.96
N ASP A 53 -11.57 0.26 25.22
CA ASP A 53 -11.08 -1.07 25.63
C ASP A 53 -12.15 -2.18 25.58
N SER A 54 -13.42 -1.82 25.35
CA SER A 54 -14.50 -2.80 25.18
C SER A 54 -14.49 -3.46 23.79
N LEU A 55 -13.84 -2.82 22.81
CA LEU A 55 -13.77 -3.33 21.45
C LEU A 55 -12.75 -4.45 21.32
N THR A 56 -13.14 -5.50 20.60
CA THR A 56 -12.14 -6.42 20.04
C THR A 56 -11.34 -5.69 18.97
N ARG A 57 -10.09 -6.10 18.75
CA ARG A 57 -9.24 -5.56 17.69
C ARG A 57 -9.90 -5.59 16.31
N LEU A 58 -10.63 -6.66 15.99
CA LEU A 58 -11.37 -6.76 14.72
C LEU A 58 -12.47 -5.69 14.63
N ALA A 59 -13.26 -5.52 15.70
CA ALA A 59 -14.34 -4.53 15.74
C ALA A 59 -13.79 -3.10 15.65
N GLU A 60 -12.63 -2.82 16.25
CA GLU A 60 -11.91 -1.56 16.11
C GLU A 60 -11.49 -1.33 14.64
N SER A 61 -10.83 -2.31 14.02
CA SER A 61 -10.42 -2.23 12.61
C SER A 61 -11.61 -1.99 11.67
N GLU A 62 -12.71 -2.72 11.85
CA GLU A 62 -13.93 -2.56 11.05
C GLU A 62 -14.54 -1.16 11.24
N LEU A 63 -14.59 -0.65 12.47
CA LEU A 63 -15.08 0.70 12.74
C LEU A 63 -14.21 1.77 12.08
N ILE A 64 -12.89 1.66 12.16
CA ILE A 64 -11.96 2.59 11.51
C ILE A 64 -12.15 2.59 10.00
N ILE A 65 -12.27 1.41 9.39
CA ILE A 65 -12.50 1.24 7.96
C ILE A 65 -13.85 1.84 7.54
N ASP A 66 -14.92 1.62 8.32
CA ASP A 66 -16.24 2.17 8.05
C ASP A 66 -16.23 3.72 8.13
N LEU A 67 -15.47 4.29 9.08
CA LEU A 67 -15.38 5.74 9.30
C LEU A 67 -14.54 6.48 8.26
N ALA A 68 -13.52 5.82 7.70
CA ALA A 68 -12.53 6.45 6.84
C ALA A 68 -13.13 7.16 5.59
N PRO A 69 -14.09 6.60 4.84
CA PRO A 69 -14.75 7.30 3.74
C PRO A 69 -15.52 8.56 4.18
N HIS A 70 -16.12 8.53 5.38
CA HIS A 70 -16.83 9.70 5.93
C HIS A 70 -15.85 10.80 6.34
N LEU A 71 -14.70 10.43 6.92
CA LEU A 71 -13.62 11.38 7.21
C LEU A 71 -13.08 12.01 5.93
N GLU A 72 -12.80 11.22 4.90
CA GLU A 72 -12.32 11.73 3.61
C GLU A 72 -13.30 12.73 2.98
N GLY A 73 -14.60 12.38 2.95
CA GLY A 73 -15.63 13.30 2.47
C GLY A 73 -15.72 14.59 3.28
N PHE A 74 -15.59 14.49 4.61
CA PHE A 74 -15.57 15.65 5.50
C PHE A 74 -14.35 16.54 5.27
N ILE A 75 -13.14 15.98 5.14
CA ILE A 75 -11.91 16.71 4.79
C ILE A 75 -12.08 17.40 3.43
N GLY A 76 -12.67 16.71 2.46
CA GLY A 76 -12.99 17.26 1.14
C GLY A 76 -13.88 18.50 1.22
N GLY A 77 -14.92 18.45 2.06
CA GLY A 77 -15.79 19.60 2.33
C GLY A 77 -15.07 20.73 3.09
N LEU A 78 -14.28 20.38 4.11
CA LEU A 78 -13.58 21.33 4.98
C LEU A 78 -12.63 22.24 4.20
N PHE A 79 -11.84 21.68 3.30
CA PHE A 79 -10.85 22.41 2.48
C PHE A 79 -11.37 22.78 1.09
N GLY A 80 -12.58 22.35 0.73
CA GLY A 80 -13.16 22.61 -0.59
C GLY A 80 -12.49 21.86 -1.74
N ILE A 81 -11.90 20.69 -1.46
CA ILE A 81 -11.12 19.88 -2.41
C ILE A 81 -11.87 18.62 -2.90
N GLY A 82 -13.20 18.64 -2.84
CA GLY A 82 -14.02 17.48 -3.20
C GLY A 82 -13.84 17.02 -4.65
N ALA A 83 -13.55 17.95 -5.58
CA ALA A 83 -13.31 17.63 -6.99
C ALA A 83 -11.97 16.89 -7.19
N GLU A 84 -10.92 17.31 -6.49
CA GLU A 84 -9.60 16.72 -6.54
C GLU A 84 -9.58 15.33 -5.89
N LEU A 85 -10.31 15.14 -4.78
CA LEU A 85 -10.52 13.82 -4.19
C LEU A 85 -11.28 12.89 -5.13
N ALA A 86 -12.34 13.38 -5.78
CA ALA A 86 -13.08 12.60 -6.77
C ALA A 86 -12.21 12.23 -7.98
N ALA A 87 -11.34 13.14 -8.44
CA ALA A 87 -10.39 12.86 -9.51
C ALA A 87 -9.37 11.77 -9.12
N LEU A 88 -8.77 11.88 -7.93
CA LEU A 88 -7.84 10.87 -7.40
C LEU A 88 -8.50 9.49 -7.26
N ARG A 89 -9.73 9.45 -6.74
CA ARG A 89 -10.53 8.23 -6.68
C ARG A 89 -10.81 7.67 -8.08
N GLY A 90 -11.13 8.53 -9.05
CA GLY A 90 -11.30 8.15 -10.45
C GLY A 90 -10.05 7.52 -11.07
N GLU A 91 -8.84 7.97 -10.70
CA GLU A 91 -7.59 7.33 -11.12
C GLU A 91 -7.44 5.91 -10.56
N HIS A 92 -7.83 5.69 -9.29
CA HIS A 92 -7.84 4.35 -8.71
C HIS A 92 -8.85 3.44 -9.42
N GLU A 93 -10.08 3.91 -9.61
CA GLU A 93 -11.15 3.17 -10.28
C GLU A 93 -10.78 2.83 -11.73
N ALA A 94 -10.09 3.75 -12.42
CA ALA A 94 -9.60 3.52 -13.76
C ALA A 94 -8.60 2.35 -13.85
N LEU A 95 -7.82 2.11 -12.79
CA LEU A 95 -6.82 1.03 -12.70
C LEU A 95 -7.38 -0.29 -12.16
N ALA A 96 -8.56 -0.30 -11.54
CA ALA A 96 -9.15 -1.50 -10.92
C ALA A 96 -9.14 -2.77 -11.80
N PRO A 97 -9.44 -2.71 -13.13
CA PRO A 97 -9.39 -3.89 -13.99
C PRO A 97 -8.02 -4.58 -14.01
N ILE A 98 -6.93 -3.82 -13.85
CA ILE A 98 -5.56 -4.37 -13.87
C ILE A 98 -5.39 -5.39 -12.74
N PHE A 99 -5.82 -5.06 -11.52
CA PHE A 99 -5.60 -5.93 -10.36
C PHE A 99 -6.54 -7.14 -10.35
N GLU A 100 -7.77 -6.96 -10.82
CA GLU A 100 -8.72 -8.05 -11.03
C GLU A 100 -8.18 -9.07 -12.05
N VAL A 101 -7.76 -8.59 -13.22
CA VAL A 101 -7.23 -9.43 -14.30
C VAL A 101 -5.88 -10.05 -13.91
N ARG A 102 -4.99 -9.31 -13.24
CA ARG A 102 -3.73 -9.85 -12.71
C ARG A 102 -3.99 -11.09 -11.87
N ARG A 103 -4.88 -11.00 -10.88
CA ARG A 103 -5.15 -12.10 -9.94
C ARG A 103 -5.92 -13.23 -10.60
N ASN A 104 -7.04 -12.94 -11.23
CA ASN A 104 -7.99 -13.97 -11.67
C ASN A 104 -7.63 -14.58 -13.02
N PHE A 105 -7.06 -13.79 -13.92
CA PHE A 105 -6.74 -14.24 -15.27
C PHE A 105 -5.24 -14.55 -15.45
N VAL A 106 -4.35 -13.60 -15.18
CA VAL A 106 -2.91 -13.80 -15.42
C VAL A 106 -2.36 -14.91 -14.52
N GLN A 107 -2.47 -14.74 -13.19
CA GLN A 107 -1.88 -15.67 -12.22
C GLN A 107 -2.63 -17.00 -12.15
N ARG A 108 -3.96 -16.95 -11.96
CA ARG A 108 -4.77 -18.14 -11.69
C ARG A 108 -5.14 -18.96 -12.92
N ARG A 109 -5.12 -18.37 -14.11
CA ARG A 109 -5.54 -19.04 -15.36
C ARG A 109 -4.37 -19.17 -16.34
N ALA A 110 -3.79 -18.08 -16.83
CA ALA A 110 -2.74 -18.12 -17.85
C ALA A 110 -1.47 -18.83 -17.37
N VAL A 111 -0.84 -18.36 -16.28
CA VAL A 111 0.39 -18.97 -15.73
C VAL A 111 0.16 -20.37 -15.18
N LYS A 112 -1.03 -20.62 -14.64
CA LYS A 112 -1.39 -21.97 -14.19
C LYS A 112 -1.43 -22.96 -15.36
N LYS A 113 -1.93 -22.53 -16.53
CA LYS A 113 -2.12 -23.34 -17.74
C LYS A 113 -0.83 -23.49 -18.56
N ILE A 114 -0.09 -22.41 -18.79
CA ILE A 114 1.10 -22.38 -19.64
C ILE A 114 2.33 -22.19 -18.74
N LYS A 115 3.25 -23.16 -18.76
CA LYS A 115 4.47 -23.15 -17.93
C LYS A 115 5.61 -22.40 -18.63
N ALA A 116 6.64 -22.05 -17.85
CA ALA A 116 7.76 -21.22 -18.30
C ALA A 116 8.40 -21.71 -19.61
N ASP A 117 8.70 -23.00 -19.74
CA ASP A 117 9.31 -23.57 -20.96
C ASP A 117 8.40 -23.41 -22.19
N ALA A 118 7.09 -23.63 -22.02
CA ALA A 118 6.12 -23.45 -23.09
C ALA A 118 5.92 -21.97 -23.43
N ALA A 119 5.90 -21.09 -22.42
CA ALA A 119 5.78 -19.66 -22.59
C ALA A 119 6.99 -19.06 -23.32
N ALA A 120 8.20 -19.57 -23.05
CA ALA A 120 9.43 -19.17 -23.73
C ALA A 120 9.45 -19.54 -25.23
N ALA A 121 8.71 -20.58 -25.62
CA ALA A 121 8.58 -20.99 -27.02
C ALA A 121 7.49 -20.24 -27.80
N LEU A 122 6.70 -19.38 -27.14
CA LEU A 122 5.67 -18.60 -27.80
C LEU A 122 6.27 -17.43 -28.59
N ASP A 123 5.72 -17.18 -29.77
CA ASP A 123 6.03 -15.99 -30.57
C ASP A 123 5.33 -14.77 -29.97
N GLY A 124 6.07 -14.03 -29.15
CA GLY A 124 5.58 -12.84 -28.46
C GLY A 124 5.13 -11.71 -29.39
N ASP A 125 5.75 -11.57 -30.57
CA ASP A 125 5.42 -10.51 -31.52
C ASP A 125 4.15 -10.85 -32.31
N ALA A 126 3.99 -12.10 -32.71
CA ALA A 126 2.73 -12.58 -33.28
C ALA A 126 1.57 -12.47 -32.27
N LEU A 127 1.80 -12.83 -31.00
CA LEU A 127 0.80 -12.68 -29.94
C LEU A 127 0.47 -11.20 -29.67
N ALA A 128 1.47 -10.32 -29.64
CA ALA A 128 1.26 -8.89 -29.49
C ALA A 128 0.43 -8.30 -30.65
N ALA A 129 0.71 -8.71 -31.89
CA ALA A 129 -0.04 -8.28 -33.06
C ALA A 129 -1.49 -8.80 -33.03
N GLY A 130 -1.69 -10.06 -32.65
CA GLY A 130 -3.03 -10.65 -32.47
C GLY A 130 -3.83 -9.93 -31.39
N MET A 131 -3.20 -9.62 -30.26
CA MET A 131 -3.83 -8.82 -29.20
C MET A 131 -4.15 -7.40 -29.68
N ALA A 132 -3.25 -6.72 -30.38
CA ALA A 132 -3.51 -5.39 -30.91
C ALA A 132 -4.70 -5.35 -31.87
N ALA A 133 -4.86 -6.40 -32.71
CA ALA A 133 -6.00 -6.55 -33.60
C ALA A 133 -7.32 -6.73 -32.84
N LEU A 134 -7.33 -7.55 -31.78
CA LEU A 134 -8.51 -7.76 -30.93
C LEU A 134 -8.90 -6.51 -30.13
N LEU A 135 -7.90 -5.71 -29.71
CA LEU A 135 -8.11 -4.47 -28.96
C LEU A 135 -8.46 -3.27 -29.86
N GLY A 136 -8.23 -3.38 -31.18
CA GLY A 136 -8.37 -2.26 -32.11
C GLY A 136 -7.35 -1.14 -31.89
N GLY A 137 -6.18 -1.45 -31.30
CA GLY A 137 -5.19 -0.46 -30.89
C GLY A 137 -3.98 -1.06 -30.15
N PRO A 138 -3.08 -0.23 -29.60
CA PRO A 138 -1.89 -0.71 -28.90
C PRO A 138 -2.24 -1.51 -27.64
N VAL A 139 -1.43 -2.54 -27.36
CA VAL A 139 -1.54 -3.35 -26.15
C VAL A 139 -0.89 -2.60 -24.98
N THR A 140 -1.72 -2.02 -24.12
CA THR A 140 -1.33 -1.45 -22.83
C THR A 140 -1.89 -2.37 -21.73
N GLU A 141 -1.35 -2.30 -20.51
CA GLU A 141 -1.91 -3.08 -19.39
C GLU A 141 -3.40 -2.76 -19.18
N LEU A 142 -3.78 -1.50 -19.30
CA LEU A 142 -5.16 -1.08 -19.10
C LEU A 142 -6.10 -1.50 -20.24
N SER A 143 -5.68 -1.36 -21.51
CA SER A 143 -6.48 -1.83 -22.65
C SER A 143 -6.61 -3.35 -22.64
N PHE A 144 -5.55 -4.08 -22.29
CA PHE A 144 -5.61 -5.53 -22.08
C PHE A 144 -6.58 -5.89 -20.95
N ALA A 145 -6.43 -5.29 -19.77
CA ALA A 145 -7.23 -5.63 -18.61
C ALA A 145 -8.73 -5.35 -18.81
N ARG A 146 -9.08 -4.20 -19.40
CA ARG A 146 -10.48 -3.87 -19.70
C ARG A 146 -11.10 -4.84 -20.70
N ALA A 147 -10.38 -5.19 -21.76
CA ALA A 147 -10.88 -6.13 -22.76
C ALA A 147 -11.07 -7.54 -22.18
N VAL A 148 -10.07 -8.04 -21.43
CA VAL A 148 -10.18 -9.36 -20.78
C VAL A 148 -11.32 -9.40 -19.77
N ALA A 149 -11.49 -8.36 -18.94
CA ALA A 149 -12.63 -8.27 -18.03
C ALA A 149 -13.97 -8.32 -18.78
N GLY A 150 -14.07 -7.60 -19.90
CA GLY A 150 -15.26 -7.63 -20.76
C GLY A 150 -15.51 -9.01 -21.39
N TRP A 151 -14.47 -9.67 -21.89
CA TRP A 151 -14.57 -11.00 -22.49
C TRP A 151 -14.91 -12.10 -21.48
N LEU A 152 -14.46 -11.98 -20.23
CA LEU A 152 -14.81 -12.91 -19.16
C LEU A 152 -16.29 -12.87 -18.77
N ALA A 153 -17.01 -11.78 -19.10
CA ALA A 153 -18.45 -11.69 -18.86
C ALA A 153 -19.28 -12.57 -19.81
N ASP A 154 -18.72 -12.97 -20.97
CA ASP A 154 -19.31 -13.90 -21.93
C ASP A 154 -18.22 -14.77 -22.57
N GLU A 155 -17.76 -15.77 -21.81
CA GLU A 155 -16.63 -16.60 -22.21
C GLU A 155 -16.91 -17.45 -23.45
N ASP A 156 -18.15 -17.90 -23.65
CA ASP A 156 -18.51 -18.77 -24.78
C ASP A 156 -18.33 -18.04 -26.10
N THR A 157 -18.83 -16.80 -26.18
CA THR A 157 -18.69 -15.95 -27.37
C THR A 157 -17.25 -15.47 -27.58
N ASN A 158 -16.47 -15.29 -26.50
CA ASN A 158 -15.12 -14.70 -26.57
C ASN A 158 -13.98 -15.72 -26.40
N SER A 159 -14.27 -17.01 -26.51
CA SER A 159 -13.31 -18.10 -26.25
C SER A 159 -11.99 -17.98 -27.03
N GLN A 160 -12.06 -17.56 -28.30
CA GLN A 160 -10.86 -17.36 -29.12
C GLN A 160 -10.02 -16.16 -28.64
N ALA A 161 -10.66 -15.05 -28.31
CA ALA A 161 -9.98 -13.86 -27.79
C ALA A 161 -9.31 -14.15 -26.43
N LEU A 162 -10.01 -14.86 -25.55
CA LEU A 162 -9.48 -15.30 -24.26
C LEU A 162 -8.30 -16.26 -24.43
N ALA A 163 -8.33 -17.16 -25.41
CA ALA A 163 -7.20 -18.05 -25.68
C ALA A 163 -5.94 -17.27 -26.12
N THR A 164 -6.08 -16.28 -27.01
CA THR A 164 -4.96 -15.40 -27.41
C THR A 164 -4.45 -14.60 -26.21
N ALA A 165 -5.35 -14.05 -25.39
CA ALA A 165 -4.99 -13.29 -24.19
C ALA A 165 -4.28 -14.16 -23.14
N GLU A 166 -4.68 -15.42 -22.95
CA GLU A 166 -4.00 -16.37 -22.08
C GLU A 166 -2.56 -16.62 -22.54
N SER A 167 -2.36 -16.89 -23.83
CA SER A 167 -1.03 -17.11 -24.39
C SER A 167 -0.16 -15.87 -24.27
N TYR A 168 -0.70 -14.68 -24.59
CA TYR A 168 0.03 -13.43 -24.44
C TYR A 168 0.39 -13.14 -22.99
N ALA A 169 -0.55 -13.31 -22.05
CA ALA A 169 -0.31 -13.09 -20.62
C ALA A 169 0.74 -14.05 -20.05
N ALA A 170 0.71 -15.33 -20.44
CA ALA A 170 1.71 -16.30 -20.02
C ALA A 170 3.09 -15.97 -20.59
N TRP A 171 3.18 -15.62 -21.87
CA TRP A 171 4.42 -15.17 -22.49
C TRP A 171 4.98 -13.91 -21.80
N ALA A 172 4.12 -12.89 -21.60
CA ALA A 172 4.49 -11.63 -20.99
C ALA A 172 5.00 -11.79 -19.55
N THR A 173 4.44 -12.74 -18.80
CA THR A 173 4.79 -12.97 -17.39
C THR A 173 6.00 -13.89 -17.22
N LEU A 174 6.11 -14.94 -18.04
CA LEU A 174 7.03 -16.07 -17.78
C LEU A 174 8.24 -16.15 -18.71
N SER A 175 8.25 -15.47 -19.86
CA SER A 175 9.42 -15.43 -20.76
C SER A 175 10.35 -14.26 -20.44
N ASP A 176 11.64 -14.37 -20.76
CA ASP A 176 12.60 -13.26 -20.57
C ASP A 176 12.24 -12.04 -21.44
N ALA A 177 11.87 -12.28 -22.70
CA ALA A 177 11.47 -11.21 -23.63
C ALA A 177 10.18 -10.51 -23.18
N GLY A 178 9.21 -11.28 -22.67
CA GLY A 178 7.96 -10.76 -22.10
C GLY A 178 8.21 -9.92 -20.86
N ARG A 179 8.98 -10.43 -19.90
CA ARG A 179 9.37 -9.70 -18.69
C ARG A 179 10.10 -8.40 -19.02
N ALA A 180 11.06 -8.44 -19.95
CA ALA A 180 11.78 -7.24 -20.37
C ALA A 180 10.85 -6.20 -21.03
N ARG A 181 9.85 -6.64 -21.80
CA ARG A 181 8.87 -5.75 -22.46
C ARG A 181 7.92 -5.09 -21.47
N HIS A 182 7.55 -5.79 -20.40
CA HIS A 182 6.55 -5.36 -19.41
C HIS A 182 7.14 -5.05 -18.03
N ASP A 183 8.46 -4.82 -17.95
CA ASP A 183 9.18 -4.61 -16.69
C ASP A 183 8.63 -3.44 -15.87
N GLY A 184 8.23 -2.36 -16.54
CA GLY A 184 7.64 -1.18 -15.89
C GLY A 184 6.19 -1.35 -15.42
N GLY A 185 5.51 -2.43 -15.80
CA GLY A 185 4.09 -2.67 -15.51
C GLY A 185 3.85 -3.43 -14.20
N VAL A 186 2.59 -3.68 -13.89
CA VAL A 186 2.17 -4.48 -12.71
C VAL A 186 1.31 -5.68 -13.06
N LEU A 187 0.68 -5.70 -14.24
CA LEU A 187 -0.27 -6.72 -14.66
C LEU A 187 0.40 -8.08 -14.89
N PHE A 188 1.51 -8.08 -15.63
CA PHE A 188 2.21 -9.29 -16.05
C PHE A 188 3.33 -9.68 -15.08
N LYS A 189 3.01 -9.69 -13.78
CA LYS A 189 3.97 -9.99 -12.71
C LYS A 189 3.43 -11.00 -11.70
N GLU A 190 4.28 -11.94 -11.32
CA GLU A 190 4.10 -12.83 -10.17
C GLU A 190 5.11 -12.51 -9.06
N PRO A 191 4.72 -12.65 -7.78
CA PRO A 191 5.67 -12.64 -6.69
C PRO A 191 6.76 -13.70 -6.92
N GLY A 192 8.02 -13.31 -6.83
CA GLY A 192 9.17 -14.21 -6.90
C GLY A 192 9.20 -15.15 -5.70
N LYS A 193 9.91 -16.28 -5.83
CA LYS A 193 10.20 -17.16 -4.69
C LYS A 193 11.34 -16.55 -3.89
N LEU A 194 11.24 -16.56 -2.57
CA LEU A 194 12.35 -16.17 -1.71
C LEU A 194 13.40 -17.29 -1.70
N ASP A 195 14.57 -16.99 -2.25
CA ASP A 195 15.78 -17.77 -2.10
C ASP A 195 16.77 -16.98 -1.23
N PHE A 196 16.94 -17.42 0.01
CA PHE A 196 17.81 -16.74 0.98
C PHE A 196 19.29 -16.81 0.60
N ASP A 197 19.69 -17.74 -0.27
CA ASP A 197 21.05 -17.81 -0.79
C ASP A 197 21.26 -16.88 -1.99
N HIS A 198 20.18 -16.35 -2.60
CA HIS A 198 20.21 -15.53 -3.82
C HIS A 198 19.24 -14.33 -3.78
N LEU A 199 19.18 -13.60 -2.67
CA LEU A 199 18.28 -12.43 -2.50
C LEU A 199 18.65 -11.22 -3.37
N VAL A 200 19.89 -11.13 -3.85
CA VAL A 200 20.33 -10.07 -4.78
C VAL A 200 20.29 -10.64 -6.19
N HIS A 201 19.13 -10.49 -6.84
CA HIS A 201 18.98 -10.81 -8.25
C HIS A 201 19.92 -9.96 -9.11
N HIS A 202 20.26 -10.43 -10.31
CA HIS A 202 21.11 -9.71 -11.27
C HIS A 202 22.57 -9.51 -10.83
N MET A 203 22.99 -10.13 -9.73
CA MET A 203 24.38 -10.15 -9.31
C MET A 203 25.21 -11.02 -10.25
N VAL A 204 26.23 -10.41 -10.84
CA VAL A 204 27.27 -11.07 -11.61
C VAL A 204 28.57 -11.04 -10.80
N SER A 205 29.26 -12.18 -10.77
CA SER A 205 30.54 -12.34 -10.10
C SER A 205 31.65 -12.30 -11.15
N GLU A 206 32.58 -11.37 -11.01
CA GLU A 206 33.76 -11.27 -11.88
C GLU A 206 35.02 -11.43 -11.04
N GLU A 207 35.93 -12.31 -11.46
CA GLU A 207 37.27 -12.34 -10.92
C GLU A 207 38.02 -11.11 -11.42
N THR A 208 38.26 -10.15 -10.53
CA THR A 208 39.11 -9.01 -10.88
C THR A 208 40.55 -9.37 -10.55
N ILE A 209 41.40 -9.43 -11.57
CA ILE A 209 42.85 -9.48 -11.39
C ILE A 209 43.30 -8.06 -11.00
N VAL A 210 43.64 -7.85 -9.73
CA VAL A 210 44.19 -6.58 -9.25
C VAL A 210 45.72 -6.67 -9.30
N GLY A 211 46.32 -6.15 -10.39
CA GLY A 211 47.78 -6.07 -10.59
C GLY A 211 48.46 -7.37 -11.03
N ASP A 212 49.80 -7.38 -11.07
CA ASP A 212 50.64 -8.50 -11.54
C ASP A 212 50.71 -9.70 -10.55
N ALA A 213 49.90 -9.69 -9.48
CA ALA A 213 49.88 -10.75 -8.48
C ALA A 213 48.57 -11.55 -8.55
N ALA A 214 48.70 -12.88 -8.61
CA ALA A 214 47.64 -13.88 -8.67
C ALA A 214 46.82 -14.01 -7.38
N ASN A 215 46.45 -12.90 -6.75
CA ASN A 215 45.66 -12.84 -5.52
C ASN A 215 44.32 -12.14 -5.80
N GLY A 216 43.65 -12.53 -6.89
CA GLY A 216 42.39 -11.93 -7.35
C GLY A 216 41.30 -12.01 -6.28
N ALA A 217 40.64 -10.89 -6.02
CA ALA A 217 39.43 -10.85 -5.21
C ALA A 217 38.21 -11.00 -6.11
N THR A 218 37.25 -11.85 -5.70
CA THR A 218 35.96 -11.93 -6.38
C THR A 218 35.20 -10.63 -6.16
N CYS A 219 34.87 -9.93 -7.24
CA CYS A 219 34.03 -8.74 -7.21
C CYS A 219 32.61 -9.12 -7.61
N HIS A 220 31.63 -8.69 -6.83
CA HIS A 220 30.22 -8.82 -7.17
C HIS A 220 29.70 -7.47 -7.64
N ARG A 221 29.04 -7.44 -8.80
CA ARG A 221 28.38 -6.25 -9.34
C ARG A 221 27.00 -6.62 -9.87
N LEU A 222 26.13 -5.64 -10.06
CA LEU A 222 24.91 -5.85 -10.84
C LEU A 222 25.24 -5.92 -12.33
N ASP A 223 24.39 -6.59 -13.10
CA ASP A 223 24.48 -6.55 -14.56
C ASP A 223 24.36 -5.11 -15.11
N ALA A 224 24.83 -4.90 -16.33
CA ALA A 224 24.94 -3.56 -16.92
C ALA A 224 23.61 -2.81 -17.03
N ASN A 225 22.49 -3.52 -17.14
CA ASN A 225 21.16 -2.91 -17.25
C ASN A 225 20.63 -2.45 -15.88
N HIS A 226 21.19 -2.99 -14.78
CA HIS A 226 20.77 -2.69 -13.41
C HIS A 226 21.76 -1.78 -12.67
N LEU A 227 22.91 -1.48 -13.28
CA LEU A 227 23.88 -0.54 -12.74
C LEU A 227 23.35 0.90 -12.82
N ARG A 228 23.07 1.48 -11.65
CA ARG A 228 22.71 2.91 -11.51
C ARG A 228 23.94 3.71 -11.13
N ARG A 229 24.39 4.62 -12.00
CA ARG A 229 25.44 5.58 -11.65
C ARG A 229 24.84 6.71 -10.83
N ARG A 230 25.41 6.95 -9.64
CA ARG A 230 25.01 8.07 -8.80
C ARG A 230 25.82 9.30 -9.18
N GLU A 231 25.13 10.32 -9.66
CA GLU A 231 25.69 11.66 -9.81
C GLU A 231 25.03 12.60 -8.79
N GLY A 232 25.83 13.16 -7.88
CA GLY A 232 25.34 14.04 -6.83
C GLY A 232 24.53 13.37 -5.71
N PHE A 233 23.68 14.16 -5.05
CA PHE A 233 22.93 13.77 -3.85
C PHE A 233 21.41 13.78 -4.06
N ALA A 234 20.95 14.00 -5.30
CA ALA A 234 19.53 13.87 -5.61
C ALA A 234 19.07 12.42 -5.41
N LEU A 235 17.78 12.29 -5.11
CA LEU A 235 17.14 10.99 -4.99
C LEU A 235 17.09 10.30 -6.37
N THR A 236 17.72 9.13 -6.50
CA THR A 236 17.83 8.37 -7.77
C THR A 236 16.80 7.25 -7.91
N ASP A 237 15.91 7.12 -6.93
CA ASP A 237 14.82 6.16 -6.92
C ASP A 237 13.53 6.95 -6.74
N ALA A 238 12.57 6.83 -7.66
CA ALA A 238 11.31 7.55 -7.57
C ALA A 238 10.31 6.86 -6.62
N GLY A 239 10.55 5.59 -6.28
CA GLY A 239 9.55 4.71 -5.69
C GLY A 239 8.52 4.27 -6.75
N VAL A 240 7.47 3.60 -6.30
CA VAL A 240 6.38 3.18 -7.19
C VAL A 240 5.45 4.34 -7.57
N ASP A 241 4.81 4.19 -8.72
CA ASP A 241 3.67 5.03 -9.11
C ASP A 241 2.36 4.55 -8.46
N LEU A 242 1.21 5.09 -8.90
CA LEU A 242 -0.09 4.71 -8.33
C LEU A 242 -0.40 3.25 -8.62
N ALA A 243 -0.13 2.79 -9.85
CA ALA A 243 -0.37 1.41 -10.25
C ALA A 243 0.49 0.43 -9.43
N GLY A 244 1.75 0.76 -9.17
CA GLY A 244 2.63 -0.03 -8.31
C GLY A 244 2.13 -0.12 -6.88
N ALA A 245 1.76 1.00 -6.24
CA ALA A 245 1.22 0.99 -4.88
C ALA A 245 -0.11 0.24 -4.77
N LEU A 246 -1.02 0.41 -5.74
CA LEU A 246 -2.25 -0.36 -5.80
C LEU A 246 -1.98 -1.85 -6.09
N GLY A 247 -0.89 -2.16 -6.79
CA GLY A 247 -0.40 -3.52 -6.97
C GLY A 247 -0.10 -4.20 -5.65
N GLU A 248 0.59 -3.51 -4.75
CA GLU A 248 0.87 -3.99 -3.39
C GLU A 248 -0.39 -4.04 -2.51
N ALA A 249 -1.24 -3.02 -2.59
CA ALA A 249 -2.49 -2.95 -1.84
C ALA A 249 -3.47 -4.09 -2.19
N ASN A 250 -3.53 -4.47 -3.47
CA ASN A 250 -4.35 -5.59 -3.97
C ASN A 250 -3.65 -6.95 -3.88
N TYR A 251 -2.32 -6.98 -3.71
CA TYR A 251 -1.58 -8.19 -3.38
C TYR A 251 -1.75 -8.57 -1.91
N CYS A 252 -1.83 -7.58 -1.02
CA CYS A 252 -2.19 -7.76 0.37
C CYS A 252 -3.54 -8.49 0.51
N ILE A 253 -3.61 -9.50 1.40
CA ILE A 253 -4.84 -10.28 1.64
C ILE A 253 -5.69 -9.72 2.78
N TRP A 254 -5.35 -8.54 3.27
CA TRP A 254 -6.01 -7.82 4.35
C TRP A 254 -6.24 -8.69 5.60
N CYS A 255 -5.12 -9.13 6.19
CA CYS A 255 -5.08 -10.10 7.29
C CYS A 255 -5.80 -9.69 8.59
N HIS A 256 -6.16 -8.41 8.80
CA HIS A 256 -6.90 -7.99 10.00
C HIS A 256 -8.20 -8.78 10.17
N LYS A 257 -8.89 -9.09 9.06
CA LYS A 257 -10.14 -9.87 9.02
C LYS A 257 -10.01 -11.27 9.64
N GLN A 258 -8.78 -11.79 9.72
CA GLN A 258 -8.48 -13.13 10.22
C GLN A 258 -7.67 -13.10 11.52
N GLY A 259 -7.33 -11.91 12.04
CA GLY A 259 -6.43 -11.74 13.19
C GLY A 259 -5.02 -12.30 12.94
N ARG A 260 -4.52 -12.24 11.70
CA ARG A 260 -3.20 -12.77 11.29
C ARG A 260 -2.33 -11.74 10.57
N ASP A 261 -2.50 -10.48 10.92
CA ASP A 261 -1.77 -9.33 10.42
C ASP A 261 -0.37 -9.24 11.05
N SER A 262 0.43 -10.28 10.82
CA SER A 262 1.79 -10.39 11.33
C SER A 262 2.74 -9.29 10.85
N CYS A 263 2.39 -8.57 9.77
CA CYS A 263 3.12 -7.38 9.36
C CYS A 263 3.01 -6.23 10.37
N SER A 264 1.92 -6.17 11.15
CA SER A 264 1.72 -5.24 12.26
C SER A 264 2.25 -5.86 13.56
N THR A 265 1.72 -7.02 13.96
CA THR A 265 1.93 -7.60 15.31
C THR A 265 3.03 -8.66 15.43
N GLY A 266 3.73 -8.93 14.32
CA GLY A 266 4.79 -9.92 14.23
C GLY A 266 4.30 -11.35 13.99
N LEU A 267 5.22 -12.18 13.50
CA LEU A 267 4.96 -13.59 13.21
C LEU A 267 5.47 -14.45 14.37
N ARG A 268 4.55 -14.97 15.20
CA ARG A 268 4.89 -15.75 16.40
C ARG A 268 4.99 -17.26 16.14
N GLU A 269 5.75 -17.93 16.99
CA GLU A 269 5.74 -19.38 17.08
C GLU A 269 4.35 -19.89 17.49
N LYS A 270 4.05 -21.16 17.17
CA LYS A 270 2.79 -21.76 17.63
C LYS A 270 2.80 -21.84 19.15
N ALA A 271 1.71 -21.42 19.78
CA ALA A 271 1.52 -21.62 21.20
C ALA A 271 1.57 -23.12 21.55
N ALA A 272 2.13 -23.44 22.72
CA ALA A 272 2.10 -24.79 23.25
C ALA A 272 0.64 -25.23 23.45
N LYS A 273 0.33 -26.50 23.17
CA LYS A 273 -1.04 -27.03 23.22
C LYS A 273 -1.70 -26.90 24.60
N ASP A 274 -0.89 -26.83 25.66
CA ASP A 274 -1.32 -26.73 27.07
C ASP A 274 -0.95 -25.39 27.71
N ALA A 275 -0.76 -24.33 26.92
CA ALA A 275 -0.45 -23.00 27.44
C ALA A 275 -1.59 -22.50 28.34
N ALA A 276 -1.25 -22.13 29.58
CA ALA A 276 -2.19 -21.49 30.50
C ALA A 276 -2.74 -20.20 29.87
N ALA A 277 -3.99 -19.84 30.19
CA ALA A 277 -4.65 -18.65 29.65
C ALA A 277 -3.87 -17.33 29.89
N ASN A 278 -2.98 -17.30 30.90
CA ASN A 278 -2.16 -16.15 31.26
C ASN A 278 -0.67 -16.33 30.89
N ALA A 279 -0.34 -17.30 30.03
CA ALA A 279 1.04 -17.50 29.60
C ALA A 279 1.55 -16.31 28.77
N ALA A 280 2.84 -16.00 28.89
CA ALA A 280 3.49 -15.03 28.04
C ALA A 280 3.29 -15.42 26.56
N PRO A 281 3.11 -14.45 25.65
CA PRO A 281 2.89 -14.75 24.25
C PRO A 281 4.11 -15.49 23.66
N PRO A 282 3.91 -16.44 22.73
CA PRO A 282 5.01 -17.17 22.11
C PRO A 282 6.05 -16.22 21.50
N PRO A 283 7.34 -16.61 21.48
CA PRO A 283 8.39 -15.80 20.88
C PRO A 283 8.11 -15.58 19.39
N PHE A 284 8.67 -14.51 18.85
CA PHE A 284 8.67 -14.28 17.40
C PHE A 284 9.51 -15.34 16.71
N ARG A 285 9.04 -15.77 15.53
CA ARG A 285 9.84 -16.60 14.63
C ARG A 285 11.06 -15.84 14.16
N LYS A 286 12.07 -16.57 13.72
CA LYS A 286 13.26 -16.02 13.08
C LYS A 286 13.33 -16.45 11.63
N ASN A 287 13.80 -15.56 10.76
CA ASN A 287 14.12 -15.91 9.38
C ASN A 287 15.42 -16.76 9.32
N PRO A 288 15.81 -17.30 8.15
CA PRO A 288 17.04 -18.08 7.99
C PRO A 288 18.34 -17.40 8.44
N PHE A 289 18.37 -16.06 8.49
CA PHE A 289 19.51 -15.28 9.01
C PHE A 289 19.41 -14.99 10.52
N GLY A 290 18.42 -15.54 11.22
CA GLY A 290 18.22 -15.34 12.66
C GLY A 290 17.55 -14.02 13.04
N ILE A 291 17.04 -13.25 12.07
CA ILE A 291 16.34 -11.97 12.31
C ILE A 291 14.93 -12.26 12.84
N SER A 292 14.57 -11.61 13.95
CA SER A 292 13.25 -11.72 14.56
C SER A 292 12.16 -11.09 13.68
N LEU A 293 11.06 -11.81 13.46
CA LEU A 293 9.91 -11.37 12.68
C LEU A 293 8.91 -10.64 13.59
N ALA A 294 9.29 -9.47 14.08
CA ALA A 294 8.53 -8.71 15.08
C ALA A 294 7.38 -7.86 14.50
N GLY A 295 7.41 -7.54 13.20
CA GLY A 295 6.39 -6.70 12.57
C GLY A 295 6.75 -5.23 12.64
N CYS A 296 5.80 -4.34 12.34
CA CYS A 296 6.00 -2.90 12.46
C CYS A 296 6.30 -2.53 13.92
N PRO A 297 7.38 -1.80 14.23
CA PRO A 297 7.67 -1.36 15.59
C PRO A 297 6.61 -0.47 16.23
N LEU A 298 5.76 0.16 15.40
CA LEU A 298 4.63 1.00 15.83
C LEU A 298 3.32 0.21 15.92
N GLU A 299 3.33 -1.09 15.59
CA GLU A 299 2.12 -1.92 15.46
C GLU A 299 1.06 -1.31 14.54
N GLU A 300 1.52 -0.53 13.54
CA GLU A 300 0.67 0.23 12.62
C GLU A 300 -0.43 -0.64 11.99
N LYS A 301 -1.63 -0.07 11.84
CA LYS A 301 -2.80 -0.66 11.16
C LYS A 301 -2.60 -0.82 9.64
N ILE A 302 -1.60 -1.62 9.28
CA ILE A 302 -1.13 -1.84 7.90
C ILE A 302 -2.22 -2.45 7.04
N SER A 303 -2.91 -3.44 7.59
CA SER A 303 -3.87 -4.21 6.82
C SER A 303 -5.12 -3.38 6.46
N GLU A 304 -5.45 -2.43 7.32
CA GLU A 304 -6.57 -1.51 7.23
C GLU A 304 -6.28 -0.42 6.20
N PHE A 305 -5.10 0.26 6.29
CA PHE A 305 -4.75 1.28 5.30
C PHE A 305 -4.62 0.67 3.90
N GLN A 306 -4.07 -0.55 3.77
CA GLN A 306 -3.96 -1.21 2.45
C GLN A 306 -5.33 -1.50 1.84
N LYS A 307 -6.31 -1.88 2.66
CA LYS A 307 -7.70 -2.06 2.20
C LYS A 307 -8.28 -0.73 1.71
N LEU A 308 -8.18 0.32 2.52
CA LEU A 308 -8.69 1.65 2.18
C LEU A 308 -8.02 2.22 0.92
N LYS A 309 -6.70 2.01 0.78
CA LYS A 309 -5.93 2.42 -0.40
C LYS A 309 -6.43 1.71 -1.66
N ALA A 310 -6.63 0.39 -1.58
CA ALA A 310 -7.19 -0.39 -2.68
C ALA A 310 -8.62 0.05 -3.05
N GLU A 311 -9.40 0.52 -2.08
CA GLU A 311 -10.79 0.98 -2.26
C GLU A 311 -10.92 2.44 -2.76
N GLY A 312 -9.80 3.15 -2.98
CA GLY A 312 -9.85 4.54 -3.46
C GLY A 312 -9.91 5.61 -2.38
N CYS A 313 -9.90 5.23 -1.11
CA CYS A 313 -10.01 6.15 0.02
C CYS A 313 -8.63 6.61 0.49
N SER A 314 -7.96 7.46 -0.29
CA SER A 314 -6.56 7.85 -0.07
C SER A 314 -6.33 8.66 1.22
N VAL A 315 -7.19 9.63 1.54
CA VAL A 315 -7.10 10.39 2.80
C VAL A 315 -7.51 9.51 3.97
N GLY A 316 -8.51 8.66 3.79
CA GLY A 316 -8.92 7.69 4.81
C GLY A 316 -7.79 6.70 5.16
N ALA A 317 -7.14 6.13 4.15
CA ALA A 317 -5.98 5.25 4.32
C ALA A 317 -4.84 5.98 5.06
N PHE A 318 -4.55 7.22 4.65
CA PHE A 318 -3.53 8.03 5.30
C PHE A 318 -3.89 8.36 6.76
N ALA A 319 -5.14 8.72 7.04
CA ALA A 319 -5.61 8.95 8.40
C ALA A 319 -5.50 7.70 9.27
N THR A 320 -5.72 6.50 8.72
CA THR A 320 -5.48 5.23 9.43
C THR A 320 -4.01 5.05 9.82
N MET A 321 -3.07 5.36 8.93
CA MET A 321 -1.63 5.28 9.22
C MET A 321 -1.22 6.25 10.35
N ILE A 322 -1.77 7.46 10.33
CA ILE A 322 -1.47 8.51 11.31
C ILE A 322 -1.90 8.15 12.74
N ILE A 323 -2.82 7.18 12.93
CA ILE A 323 -3.22 6.71 14.26
C ILE A 323 -2.00 6.25 15.05
N ASP A 324 -1.13 5.44 14.41
CA ASP A 324 0.02 4.81 15.05
C ASP A 324 1.34 5.51 14.68
N ASN A 325 1.38 6.18 13.53
CA ASN A 325 2.58 6.80 12.97
C ASN A 325 2.33 8.26 12.54
N PRO A 326 2.44 9.25 13.43
CA PRO A 326 2.35 10.66 13.03
C PRO A 326 3.54 11.11 12.17
N MET A 327 4.59 10.29 12.03
CA MET A 327 5.83 10.58 11.30
C MET A 327 5.93 9.80 9.99
N VAL A 328 4.81 9.52 9.31
CA VAL A 328 4.79 8.82 7.99
C VAL A 328 5.81 9.37 6.99
N ALA A 329 6.07 10.69 7.00
CA ALA A 329 7.08 11.31 6.13
C ALA A 329 8.53 10.89 6.43
N GLY A 330 8.80 10.34 7.62
CA GLY A 330 10.10 9.81 8.03
C GLY A 330 10.21 8.28 7.98
N THR A 331 9.14 7.57 7.62
CA THR A 331 9.09 6.10 7.52
C THR A 331 8.86 5.65 6.07
N GLY A 332 8.38 4.43 5.86
CA GLY A 332 8.08 3.90 4.53
C GLY A 332 9.32 3.58 3.71
N HIS A 333 9.14 3.65 2.39
CA HIS A 333 10.10 3.19 1.41
C HIS A 333 11.47 3.85 1.61
N ARG A 334 12.51 3.01 1.61
CA ARG A 334 13.95 3.32 1.86
C ARG A 334 14.35 3.44 3.33
N ILE A 335 13.41 3.53 4.26
CA ILE A 335 13.72 3.67 5.69
C ILE A 335 13.33 2.40 6.46
N CYS A 336 12.10 1.93 6.28
CA CYS A 336 11.52 0.84 7.06
C CYS A 336 11.37 -0.44 6.24
N ASN A 337 11.55 -1.62 6.85
CA ASN A 337 11.29 -2.90 6.18
C ASN A 337 10.85 -4.06 7.12
N ASP A 338 10.64 -3.83 8.42
CA ASP A 338 10.31 -4.92 9.35
C ASP A 338 8.91 -5.50 9.12
N CYS A 339 7.95 -4.67 8.70
CA CYS A 339 6.61 -5.10 8.31
C CYS A 339 6.64 -6.09 7.12
N MET A 340 7.53 -5.88 6.14
CA MET A 340 7.72 -6.78 5.00
C MET A 340 8.29 -8.13 5.46
N LYS A 341 9.31 -8.12 6.31
CA LYS A 341 9.94 -9.34 6.83
C LYS A 341 8.92 -10.25 7.53
N SER A 342 7.98 -9.65 8.27
CA SER A 342 6.94 -10.38 9.00
C SER A 342 5.65 -10.60 8.22
N CYS A 343 5.57 -10.20 6.94
CA CYS A 343 4.41 -10.45 6.10
C CYS A 343 4.04 -11.94 6.11
N VAL A 344 2.76 -12.29 6.00
CA VAL A 344 2.33 -13.71 5.98
C VAL A 344 2.98 -14.50 4.84
N TYR A 345 3.39 -13.82 3.77
CA TYR A 345 4.17 -14.37 2.67
C TYR A 345 5.63 -14.58 3.08
N GLN A 346 5.94 -15.82 3.46
CA GLN A 346 7.26 -16.24 3.96
C GLN A 346 8.04 -17.15 3.00
N LYS A 347 7.49 -17.41 1.81
CA LYS A 347 8.08 -18.28 0.77
C LYS A 347 8.15 -17.62 -0.61
N GLN A 348 7.65 -16.40 -0.70
CA GLN A 348 7.57 -15.59 -1.89
C GLN A 348 7.70 -14.13 -1.47
N ASP A 349 7.92 -13.24 -2.44
CA ASP A 349 8.07 -11.82 -2.17
C ASP A 349 6.95 -11.31 -1.26
N PRO A 350 7.30 -10.65 -0.15
CA PRO A 350 6.30 -10.06 0.73
C PRO A 350 5.63 -8.88 0.01
N VAL A 351 4.50 -8.43 0.56
CA VAL A 351 3.92 -7.14 0.15
C VAL A 351 4.96 -6.05 0.47
N ASP A 352 5.27 -5.19 -0.50
CA ASP A 352 6.09 -4.00 -0.30
C ASP A 352 5.25 -2.88 0.34
N ILE A 353 4.96 -3.09 1.63
CA ILE A 353 4.19 -2.17 2.48
C ILE A 353 4.82 -0.76 2.50
N PRO A 354 6.15 -0.60 2.65
CA PRO A 354 6.80 0.70 2.63
C PRO A 354 6.55 1.50 1.34
N GLN A 355 6.54 0.86 0.16
CA GLN A 355 6.21 1.53 -1.09
C GLN A 355 4.76 2.04 -1.11
N ALA A 356 3.81 1.22 -0.67
CA ALA A 356 2.39 1.62 -0.58
C ALA A 356 2.17 2.76 0.43
N GLU A 357 2.83 2.70 1.59
CA GLU A 357 2.82 3.77 2.61
C GLU A 357 3.36 5.09 2.03
N THR A 358 4.56 5.07 1.45
CA THR A 358 5.17 6.28 0.88
C THR A 358 4.36 6.83 -0.30
N ARG A 359 3.79 5.98 -1.15
CA ARG A 359 2.94 6.45 -2.24
C ARG A 359 1.65 7.07 -1.73
N THR A 360 1.02 6.49 -0.71
CA THR A 360 -0.19 7.05 -0.08
C THR A 360 0.08 8.44 0.51
N LEU A 361 1.21 8.62 1.20
CA LEU A 361 1.66 9.94 1.64
C LEU A 361 1.80 10.93 0.47
N LYS A 362 2.46 10.51 -0.61
CA LYS A 362 2.64 11.38 -1.80
C LYS A 362 1.31 11.77 -2.44
N ASP A 363 0.34 10.87 -2.50
CA ASP A 363 -0.98 11.16 -3.04
C ASP A 363 -1.69 12.24 -2.21
N VAL A 364 -1.62 12.17 -0.89
CA VAL A 364 -2.18 13.20 0.00
C VAL A 364 -1.42 14.52 -0.12
N LEU A 365 -0.08 14.50 -0.13
CA LEU A 365 0.73 15.71 -0.26
C LEU A 365 0.56 16.41 -1.62
N ALA A 366 0.14 15.69 -2.66
CA ALA A 366 -0.13 16.23 -3.98
C ALA A 366 -1.51 16.90 -4.10
N LEU A 367 -2.43 16.65 -3.17
CA LEU A 367 -3.71 17.37 -3.11
C LEU A 367 -3.48 18.85 -2.77
N PRO A 368 -4.37 19.75 -3.20
CA PRO A 368 -4.44 21.07 -2.59
C PRO A 368 -4.63 20.90 -1.08
N TRP A 369 -3.91 21.70 -0.29
CA TRP A 369 -3.85 21.59 1.17
C TRP A 369 -3.23 20.29 1.71
N GLY A 370 -2.47 19.53 0.91
CA GLY A 370 -1.90 18.25 1.33
C GLY A 370 -1.06 18.33 2.60
N PHE A 371 -0.26 19.38 2.77
CA PHE A 371 0.49 19.62 4.01
C PHE A 371 -0.46 19.90 5.18
N GLU A 372 -1.46 20.76 5.01
CA GLU A 372 -2.42 21.11 6.05
C GLU A 372 -3.29 19.92 6.44
N ILE A 373 -3.64 19.03 5.51
CA ILE A 373 -4.35 17.77 5.79
C ILE A 373 -3.48 16.89 6.68
N TYR A 374 -2.21 16.69 6.35
CA TYR A 374 -1.29 15.91 7.19
C TYR A 374 -1.09 16.57 8.57
N SER A 375 -0.82 17.87 8.59
CA SER A 375 -0.66 18.64 9.81
C SER A 375 -1.91 18.55 10.69
N LEU A 376 -3.10 18.65 10.10
CA LEU A 376 -4.37 18.50 10.82
C LEU A 376 -4.51 17.09 11.37
N LEU A 377 -4.34 16.05 10.55
CA LEU A 377 -4.53 14.65 10.98
C LEU A 377 -3.58 14.22 12.10
N SER A 378 -2.38 14.81 12.20
CA SER A 378 -1.49 14.53 13.33
C SER A 378 -1.92 15.18 14.66
N ARG A 379 -2.88 16.11 14.63
CA ARG A 379 -3.43 16.80 15.81
C ARG A 379 -4.88 16.42 16.09
N TRP A 380 -5.69 16.28 15.03
CA TRP A 380 -7.07 15.83 15.07
C TRP A 380 -7.29 14.68 14.09
N ASN A 381 -7.62 13.51 14.60
CA ASN A 381 -7.93 12.34 13.79
C ASN A 381 -9.08 11.57 14.43
N PRO A 382 -10.30 11.65 13.88
CA PRO A 382 -11.45 11.04 14.52
C PRO A 382 -11.41 9.51 14.47
N LEU A 383 -10.52 8.91 13.68
CA LEU A 383 -10.26 7.46 13.67
C LEU A 383 -9.44 7.00 14.89
N ASN A 384 -8.75 7.90 15.57
CA ASN A 384 -8.13 7.60 16.86
C ASN A 384 -9.21 7.66 17.96
N LEU A 385 -9.72 6.49 18.33
CA LEU A 385 -10.83 6.37 19.28
C LEU A 385 -10.46 6.83 20.69
N THR A 386 -9.19 6.71 21.07
CA THR A 386 -8.71 7.07 22.41
C THR A 386 -8.39 8.56 22.52
N ARG A 387 -7.74 9.13 21.49
CA ARG A 387 -7.30 10.53 21.47
C ARG A 387 -7.55 11.14 20.09
N PRO A 388 -8.79 11.51 19.77
CA PRO A 388 -9.10 12.14 18.49
C PRO A 388 -8.58 13.58 18.40
N TYR A 389 -8.25 14.23 19.51
CA TYR A 389 -7.63 15.55 19.62
C TYR A 389 -6.89 15.69 20.97
N PRO A 390 -6.07 16.75 21.20
CA PRO A 390 -5.32 16.90 22.43
C PRO A 390 -6.21 17.05 23.68
N GLU A 391 -5.77 16.47 24.79
CA GLU A 391 -6.39 16.68 26.10
C GLU A 391 -6.25 18.13 26.58
N SER A 392 -7.07 18.52 27.57
CA SER A 392 -6.99 19.84 28.19
C SER A 392 -5.60 20.09 28.78
N ALA A 393 -5.15 21.34 28.71
CA ALA A 393 -3.84 21.72 29.22
C ALA A 393 -3.69 21.37 30.71
N THR A 394 -2.62 20.66 31.06
CA THR A 394 -2.32 20.30 32.46
C THR A 394 -1.54 21.38 33.21
N ASN A 395 -1.21 22.50 32.54
CA ASN A 395 -0.32 23.57 33.02
C ASN A 395 1.09 23.11 33.43
N LYS A 396 1.46 21.87 33.13
CA LYS A 396 2.83 21.36 33.31
C LYS A 396 3.72 21.83 32.17
N LYS A 397 5.00 22.02 32.46
CA LYS A 397 6.04 22.34 31.46
C LYS A 397 6.84 21.07 31.17
N VAL A 398 7.03 20.76 29.89
CA VAL A 398 7.83 19.63 29.42
C VAL A 398 9.05 20.19 28.70
N LEU A 399 10.24 19.68 29.03
CA LEU A 399 11.46 19.94 28.28
C LEU A 399 11.76 18.71 27.43
N VAL A 400 11.85 18.92 26.11
CA VAL A 400 12.33 17.92 25.16
C VAL A 400 13.73 18.35 24.72
N VAL A 401 14.73 17.48 24.89
CA VAL A 401 16.12 17.76 24.48
C VAL A 401 16.43 16.89 23.27
N GLY A 402 16.59 17.53 22.11
CA GLY A 402 16.69 16.87 20.80
C GLY A 402 15.44 17.10 19.95
N MET A 403 15.64 17.30 18.64
CA MET A 403 14.57 17.54 17.65
C MET A 403 14.63 16.50 16.52
N GLY A 404 15.17 15.32 16.83
CA GLY A 404 15.34 14.21 15.88
C GLY A 404 14.21 13.20 15.96
#